data_AF-A0A941D5I4-F1
#
_entry.id   AF-A0A941D5I4-F1
#
_cell.length_a   1.000
_cell.length_b   1.000
_cell.length_c   1.000
_cell.angle_alpha   90.00
_cell.angle_beta   90.00
_cell.angle_gamma   90.00
#
_symmetry.space_group_name_H-M   'P 1'
#
loop_
_entity.id
_entity.type
_entity.pdbx_description
1 polymer ?
#
loop_
_entity_poly.entity_id
_entity_poly.type
_entity_poly.pdbx_seq_one_letter_code
_entity_poly.pdbx_strand_id
1 'polypeptide(L)' 'MIWIAAAAATSVMAGQGLATVQCRVAAGQVLRDCVVLSETPTGANVGAFALKLAKGFHPQKGDRRITNGKIVIHMKFKLP' A
#
# COMPACT_ATOMS: atom_id res chain seq x y z
N MET A 1 6.86 -35.31 9.74
CA MET A 1 6.85 -33.84 9.86
C MET A 1 6.64 -33.26 8.46
N ILE A 2 5.38 -33.24 8.01
CA ILE A 2 5.01 -32.79 6.66
C ILE A 2 4.53 -31.34 6.80
N TRP A 3 5.37 -30.39 6.40
CA TRP A 3 4.97 -28.99 6.30
C TRP A 3 4.17 -28.83 5.02
N ILE A 4 2.85 -28.82 5.13
CA ILE A 4 1.98 -28.37 4.04
C ILE A 4 2.10 -26.85 4.03
N ALA A 5 2.96 -26.31 3.16
CA ALA A 5 2.95 -24.91 2.82
C ALA A 5 1.64 -24.62 2.07
N ALA A 6 0.63 -24.12 2.80
CA ALA A 6 -0.56 -23.55 2.20
C ALA A 6 -0.14 -22.25 1.49
N ALA A 7 0.22 -22.35 0.21
CA ALA A 7 0.34 -21.19 -0.67
C ALA A 7 -1.06 -20.60 -0.87
N ALA A 8 -1.47 -19.70 0.03
CA ALA A 8 -2.64 -18.86 -0.15
C ALA A 8 -2.34 -17.79 -1.22
N ALA A 9 -2.23 -18.21 -2.48
CA ALA A 9 -2.41 -17.30 -3.60
C ALA A 9 -3.92 -17.05 -3.71
N THR A 10 -4.43 -16.11 -2.88
CA THR A 10 -5.73 -15.52 -3.10
C THR A 10 -5.79 -15.07 -4.55
N SER A 11 -6.72 -15.63 -5.30
CA SER A 11 -7.00 -15.25 -6.68
C SER A 11 -7.05 -13.73 -6.76
N VAL A 12 -5.99 -13.14 -7.32
CA VAL A 12 -6.06 -11.78 -7.83
C VAL A 12 -7.20 -11.84 -8.83
N MET A 13 -8.33 -11.19 -8.54
CA MET A 13 -9.39 -11.06 -9.53
C MET A 13 -8.71 -10.51 -10.79
N ALA A 14 -8.79 -11.26 -11.89
CA ALA A 14 -8.16 -10.86 -13.14
C ALA A 14 -8.52 -9.39 -13.43
N GLY A 15 -7.51 -8.53 -13.62
CA GLY A 15 -7.70 -7.09 -13.80
C GLY A 15 -7.72 -6.24 -12.51
N GLN A 16 -7.35 -6.78 -11.34
CA GLN A 16 -7.20 -5.98 -10.11
C GLN A 16 -5.78 -6.02 -9.56
N GLY A 17 -5.34 -4.88 -9.02
CA GLY A 17 -4.07 -4.74 -8.29
C GLY A 17 -4.33 -4.18 -6.90
N LEU A 18 -3.58 -4.64 -5.91
CA LEU A 18 -3.58 -4.15 -4.55
C LEU A 18 -2.15 -3.75 -4.18
N ALA A 19 -2.00 -2.61 -3.52
CA ALA A 19 -0.75 -2.25 -2.89
C ALA A 19 -1.02 -1.61 -1.53
N THR A 20 -0.23 -2.01 -0.55
CA THR A 20 -0.22 -1.37 0.77
C THR A 20 1.08 -0.59 0.89
N VAL A 21 0.96 0.72 1.13
CA VAL A 21 2.12 1.60 1.35
C VAL A 21 2.04 2.20 2.75
N GLN A 22 3.19 2.31 3.41
CA GLN A 22 3.33 3.02 4.66
C GLN A 22 4.12 4.28 4.43
N CYS A 23 3.61 5.42 4.89
CA CYS A 23 4.28 6.70 4.78
C CYS A 23 4.44 7.34 6.16
N ARG A 24 5.49 8.15 6.31
CA ARG A 24 5.64 9.08 7.43
C ARG A 24 4.84 10.34 7.14
N VAL A 25 4.07 10.81 8.11
CA VAL A 25 3.37 12.09 8.04
C VAL A 25 4.32 13.16 8.56
N ALA A 26 4.69 14.09 7.67
CA ALA A 26 5.51 15.25 7.99
C ALA A 26 4.63 16.45 8.37
N ALA A 27 5.28 17.55 8.76
CA ALA A 27 4.61 18.82 8.97
C ALA A 27 3.85 19.26 7.70
N GLY A 28 2.73 19.95 7.87
CA GLY A 28 1.92 20.45 6.75
C GLY A 28 1.11 19.37 6.02
N GLN A 29 0.82 18.24 6.66
CA GLN A 29 -0.02 17.17 6.07
C GLN A 29 0.59 16.57 4.79
N VAL A 30 1.92 16.56 4.69
CA VAL A 30 2.66 15.98 3.56
C VAL A 30 3.15 14.59 3.96
N LEU A 31 3.11 13.65 3.01
CA LEU A 31 3.69 12.32 3.19
C LEU A 31 5.16 12.27 2.72
N ARG A 32 6.00 11.65 3.53
CA ARG A 32 7.43 11.40 3.27
C ARG A 32 7.77 9.95 3.57
N ASP A 33 8.93 9.51 3.10
CA ASP A 33 9.51 8.19 3.40
C ASP A 33 8.52 7.03 3.16
N CYS A 34 7.75 7.12 2.06
CA CYS A 34 6.78 6.10 1.69
C CYS A 34 7.48 4.81 1.24
N VAL A 35 7.08 3.68 1.80
CA VAL A 35 7.57 2.35 1.48
C VAL A 35 6.42 1.42 1.13
N VAL A 36 6.63 0.49 0.20
CA VAL A 36 5.66 -0.56 -0.11
C VAL A 36 5.80 -1.65 0.94
N LEU A 37 4.70 -1.94 1.65
CA LEU A 37 4.62 -3.06 2.58
C LEU A 37 4.22 -4.35 1.86
N SER A 38 3.31 -4.25 0.89
CA SER A 38 2.86 -5.38 0.09
C SER A 38 2.32 -4.94 -1.26
N GLU A 39 2.43 -5.81 -2.25
CA GLU A 39 1.77 -5.68 -3.54
C GLU A 39 1.19 -7.01 -4.00
N THR A 40 0.10 -6.95 -4.76
CA THR A 40 -0.60 -8.11 -5.30
C THR A 40 -1.22 -7.72 -6.64
N PRO A 41 -0.94 -8.39 -7.76
CA PRO A 41 0.00 -9.50 -7.89
C PRO A 41 1.46 -9.04 -7.67
N THR A 42 2.27 -9.93 -7.10
CA THR A 42 3.70 -9.67 -6.92
C THR A 42 4.37 -9.50 -8.28
N GLY A 43 5.23 -8.49 -8.43
CA GLY A 43 5.96 -8.22 -9.67
C GLY A 43 5.18 -7.45 -10.74
N ALA A 44 3.91 -7.09 -10.49
CA ALA A 44 3.11 -6.29 -11.42
C ALA A 44 3.34 -4.77 -11.30
N ASN A 45 4.37 -4.35 -10.55
CA ASN A 45 4.73 -2.94 -10.31
C ASN A 45 3.63 -2.08 -9.67
N VAL A 46 2.60 -2.69 -9.09
CA VAL A 46 1.49 -1.98 -8.43
C VAL A 46 2.02 -1.15 -7.26
N GLY A 47 3.00 -1.66 -6.51
CA GLY A 47 3.65 -0.92 -5.43
C GLY A 47 4.32 0.36 -5.91
N ALA A 48 5.00 0.33 -7.07
CA ALA A 48 5.66 1.51 -7.64
C ALA A 48 4.65 2.59 -8.05
N PHE A 49 3.50 2.20 -8.62
CA PHE A 49 2.41 3.14 -8.90
C PHE A 49 1.81 3.71 -7.61
N ALA A 50 1.63 2.88 -6.59
CA ALA A 50 1.13 3.31 -5.28
C ALA A 50 2.05 4.35 -4.64
N LEU A 51 3.37 4.19 -4.71
CA LEU A 51 4.34 5.19 -4.23
C LEU A 51 4.22 6.52 -4.98
N LYS A 52 4.01 6.50 -6.30
CA LYS A 52 3.81 7.73 -7.09
C LYS A 52 2.53 8.46 -6.66
N LEU A 53 1.43 7.72 -6.48
CA LEU A 53 0.17 8.30 -6.02
C LEU A 53 0.24 8.81 -4.57
N ALA A 54 0.97 8.13 -3.70
CA ALA A 54 1.13 8.51 -2.30
C ALA A 54 1.74 9.92 -2.14
N LYS A 55 2.56 10.38 -3.09
CA LYS A 55 3.15 11.74 -3.06
C LYS A 55 2.11 12.86 -3.15
N GLY A 56 0.95 12.60 -3.74
CA GLY A 56 -0.15 13.56 -3.85
C GLY A 56 -1.17 13.49 -2.72
N PHE A 57 -1.03 12.52 -1.82
CA PHE A 57 -1.99 12.32 -0.73
C PHE A 57 -1.70 13.26 0.44
N HIS A 58 -2.72 13.97 0.89
CA HIS A 58 -2.65 14.89 2.02
C HIS A 58 -3.65 14.46 3.10
N PRO A 59 -3.21 13.78 4.17
CA PRO A 59 -4.11 13.40 5.25
C PRO A 59 -4.71 14.61 5.96
N GLN A 60 -5.95 14.52 6.42
CA GLN A 60 -6.57 15.58 7.21
C GLN A 60 -5.85 15.74 8.57
N LYS A 61 -5.91 16.95 9.12
CA LYS A 61 -5.35 17.23 10.44
C LYS A 61 -6.17 16.47 11.48
N GLY A 62 -5.51 15.64 12.28
CA GLY A 62 -6.19 14.75 13.24
C GLY A 62 -6.78 13.49 12.62
N ASP A 63 -6.35 13.10 11.41
CA ASP A 63 -6.73 11.81 10.83
C ASP A 63 -6.36 10.66 11.77
N ARG A 64 -7.38 9.94 12.25
CA ARG A 64 -7.25 8.84 13.23
C ARG A 64 -6.47 7.64 12.70
N ARG A 65 -6.23 7.57 11.39
CA ARG A 65 -5.38 6.53 10.78
C ARG A 65 -3.90 6.77 11.02
N ILE A 66 -3.51 7.99 11.42
CA ILE A 66 -2.11 8.31 11.70
C ILE A 66 -1.76 7.77 13.08
N THR A 67 -0.87 6.78 13.11
CA THR A 67 -0.36 6.18 14.35
C THR A 67 1.14 6.41 14.42
N ASN A 68 1.61 7.01 15.53
CA ASN A 68 3.03 7.31 15.74
C ASN A 68 3.67 8.08 14.57
N GLY A 69 2.95 9.07 14.02
CA GLY A 69 3.40 9.87 12.87
C GLY A 69 3.51 9.10 11.55
N LYS A 70 2.91 7.92 11.44
CA LYS A 70 2.87 7.10 10.23
C LYS A 70 1.43 6.81 9.83
N ILE A 71 1.21 6.66 8.53
CA ILE A 71 -0.09 6.28 7.96
C ILE A 71 0.12 5.10 7.01
N VAL A 72 -0.80 4.14 7.05
CA VAL A 72 -0.85 3.02 6.12
C VAL A 72 -1.99 3.27 5.14
N ILE A 73 -1.69 3.17 3.85
CA ILE A 73 -2.63 3.43 2.76
C ILE A 73 -2.77 2.15 1.94
N HIS A 74 -4.00 1.66 1.86
CA HIS A 74 -4.36 0.53 1.02
C HIS A 74 -4.94 1.05 -0.28
N MET A 75 -4.27 0.77 -1.38
CA MET A 75 -4.66 1.23 -2.71
C MET A 75 -5.14 0.05 -3.55
N LYS A 76 -6.25 0.24 -4.26
CA LYS A 76 -6.79 -0.71 -5.23
C LYS A 76 -6.67 -0.11 -6.63
N PHE A 77 -6.19 -0.90 -7.56
CA PHE A 77 -5.95 -0.55 -8.95
C PHE A 77 -6.79 -1.44 -9.85
N LYS A 78 -7.26 -0.87 -10.96
CA LYS A 78 -7.81 -1.63 -12.08
C LYS A 78 -6.68 -1.83 -13.08
N LEU A 79 -6.25 -3.08 -13.23
CA LEU A 79 -5.25 -3.47 -14.23
C LEU A 79 -5.97 -3.70 -15.57
N PRO A 80 -5.32 -3.36 -16.70
CA PRO A 80 -5.87 -3.60 -18.04
C PRO A 80 -6.00 -5.08 -18.36
#